data_AF-A0A7W1ZD49-F1
#
_entry.id   AF-A0A7W1ZD49-F1
#
_cell.length_a   1.000
_cell.length_b   1.000
_cell.length_c   1.000
_cell.angle_alpha   90.00
_cell.angle_beta   90.00
_cell.angle_gamma   90.00
#
_symmetry.space_group_name_H-M   'P 1'
#
loop_
_entity.id
_entity.type
_entity.pdbx_description
1 polymer ?
#
loop_
_entity_poly.entity_id
_entity_poly.type
_entity_poly.pdbx_seq_one_letter_code
_entity_poly.pdbx_strand_id
1 'polypeptide(L)'
;MKHLTYIIFIFLLSVIDTNAQIIGSGEVALENRPYTQDKIGKYFKDVNNLLDAYKGVWQWIDGNRELTFYLYIDEEVELRLFAGTYHQDVIYGYYVYKEGGVTLIDTKQVLLNSPNARRDVSRGGIGLKPYNTGYN
;
A
#
# COMPACT_ATOMS: atom_id res chain seq x y z
N MET A 1 -27.92 -37.97 -9.77
CA MET A 1 -27.16 -37.10 -10.68
C MET A 1 -27.68 -35.65 -10.69
N LYS A 2 -28.98 -35.39 -10.86
CA LYS A 2 -29.55 -34.02 -10.84
C LYS A 2 -29.25 -33.21 -9.57
N HIS A 3 -29.29 -33.85 -8.40
CA HIS A 3 -28.99 -33.20 -7.11
C HIS A 3 -27.51 -32.78 -6.95
N LEU A 4 -26.58 -33.51 -7.56
CA LEU A 4 -25.14 -33.17 -7.53
C LEU A 4 -24.85 -31.92 -8.38
N THR A 5 -25.57 -31.75 -9.49
CA THR A 5 -25.47 -30.57 -10.35
C THR A 5 -25.92 -29.29 -9.61
N TYR A 6 -26.97 -29.34 -8.80
CA TYR A 6 -27.43 -28.19 -8.03
C TYR A 6 -26.43 -27.76 -6.93
N ILE A 7 -25.77 -28.73 -6.27
CA ILE A 7 -24.76 -28.42 -5.24
C ILE A 7 -23.54 -27.73 -5.85
N ILE A 8 -23.04 -28.21 -6.99
CA ILE A 8 -21.91 -27.60 -7.69
C ILE A 8 -22.27 -26.17 -8.16
N PHE A 9 -23.50 -25.96 -8.64
CA PHE A 9 -23.96 -24.65 -9.08
C PHE A 9 -24.05 -23.64 -7.93
N ILE A 10 -24.50 -24.05 -6.74
CA ILE A 10 -24.56 -23.21 -5.54
C ILE A 10 -23.14 -22.84 -5.06
N PHE A 11 -22.20 -23.79 -5.09
CA PHE A 11 -20.81 -23.55 -4.70
C PHE A 11 -20.09 -22.60 -5.68
N LEU A 12 -20.42 -22.63 -6.96
CA LEU A 12 -19.90 -21.70 -7.96
C LEU A 12 -20.46 -20.27 -7.81
N LEU A 13 -21.70 -20.14 -7.33
CA LEU A 13 -22.31 -18.83 -7.06
C LEU A 13 -21.74 -18.18 -5.78
N SER A 14 -21.30 -18.96 -4.80
CA SER A 14 -20.70 -18.44 -3.57
C SER A 14 -19.26 -17.92 -3.73
N VAL A 15 -18.64 -18.04 -4.90
CA VAL A 15 -17.29 -17.52 -5.14
C VAL A 15 -17.31 -16.09 -5.73
N ILE A 16 -18.49 -15.51 -5.93
CA ILE A 16 -18.65 -14.15 -6.45
C ILE A 16 -18.75 -13.17 -5.27
N ASP A 17 -17.70 -13.10 -4.46
CA ASP A 17 -17.58 -12.05 -3.45
C ASP A 17 -17.19 -10.75 -4.15
N THR A 18 -18.20 -9.92 -4.41
CA THR A 18 -17.97 -8.56 -4.91
C THR A 18 -17.69 -7.68 -3.70
N ASN A 19 -16.42 -7.50 -3.33
CA ASN A 19 -15.97 -6.64 -2.22
C ASN A 19 -16.10 -5.14 -2.53
N ALA A 20 -17.15 -4.72 -3.25
CA ALA A 20 -17.38 -3.33 -3.59
C ALA A 20 -17.74 -2.55 -2.31
N GLN A 21 -16.83 -1.68 -1.87
CA GLN A 21 -17.07 -0.85 -0.70
C GLN A 21 -18.04 0.30 -1.04
N ILE A 22 -18.97 0.62 -0.13
CA ILE A 22 -19.90 1.76 -0.29
C ILE A 22 -19.11 3.06 -0.10
N ILE A 23 -19.15 3.93 -1.11
CA ILE A 23 -18.52 5.25 -1.09
C ILE A 23 -19.41 6.24 -0.32
N GLY A 24 -18.86 6.86 0.73
CA GLY A 24 -19.54 7.93 1.46
C GLY A 24 -19.64 9.23 0.66
N SER A 25 -20.58 10.12 1.02
CA SER A 25 -20.69 11.44 0.39
C SER A 25 -19.43 12.27 0.64
N GLY A 26 -18.55 12.39 -0.36
CA GLY A 26 -17.26 13.10 -0.26
C GLY A 26 -16.03 12.22 -0.56
N GLU A 27 -16.21 10.91 -0.66
CA GLU A 27 -15.18 9.96 -1.07
C GLU A 27 -15.20 9.79 -2.60
N VAL A 28 -14.02 9.59 -3.19
CA VAL A 28 -13.82 9.31 -4.62
C VAL A 28 -12.99 8.04 -4.72
N ALA A 29 -13.32 7.14 -5.64
CA ALA A 29 -12.51 5.94 -5.86
C ALA A 29 -11.07 6.31 -6.25
N LEU A 30 -10.07 5.63 -5.68
CA LEU A 30 -8.65 5.93 -5.80
C LEU A 30 -8.19 6.01 -7.27
N GLU A 31 -8.68 5.11 -8.12
CA GLU A 31 -8.36 5.03 -9.55
C GLU A 31 -8.93 6.21 -10.36
N ASN A 32 -9.92 6.91 -9.83
CA ASN A 32 -10.51 8.10 -10.44
C ASN A 32 -9.82 9.39 -9.97
N ARG A 33 -8.71 9.29 -9.24
CA ARG A 33 -7.95 10.45 -8.77
C ARG A 33 -7.36 11.23 -9.95
N PRO A 34 -7.70 12.54 -10.12
CA PRO A 34 -7.15 13.34 -11.20
C PRO A 34 -5.64 13.55 -11.03
N TYR A 35 -4.92 13.95 -12.07
CA TYR A 35 -3.51 14.37 -11.95
C TYR A 35 -3.35 15.85 -11.54
N THR A 36 -4.41 16.65 -11.68
CA THR A 36 -4.41 18.11 -11.49
C THR A 36 -4.68 18.52 -10.04
N GLN A 37 -4.74 19.84 -9.77
CA GLN A 37 -5.06 20.41 -8.46
C GLN A 37 -6.51 20.19 -8.01
N ASP A 38 -7.38 19.56 -8.81
CA ASP A 38 -8.77 19.23 -8.45
C ASP A 38 -8.86 18.06 -7.43
N LYS A 39 -7.96 18.05 -6.46
CA LYS A 39 -7.89 17.10 -5.34
C LYS A 39 -8.29 17.75 -4.02
N ILE A 40 -8.17 19.07 -3.92
CA ILE A 40 -8.29 19.78 -2.65
C ILE A 40 -9.65 19.49 -2.01
N GLY A 41 -9.63 19.09 -0.73
CA GLY A 41 -10.81 18.77 0.06
C GLY A 41 -11.44 17.40 -0.24
N LYS A 42 -10.91 16.61 -1.18
CA LYS A 42 -11.42 15.28 -1.51
C LYS A 42 -10.69 14.19 -0.72
N TYR A 43 -11.35 13.05 -0.54
CA TYR A 43 -10.75 11.81 -0.07
C TYR A 43 -10.78 10.76 -1.17
N PHE A 44 -9.62 10.25 -1.56
CA PHE A 44 -9.46 9.21 -2.57
C PHE A 44 -9.24 7.83 -1.91
N LYS A 45 -10.28 7.00 -1.92
CA LYS A 45 -10.36 5.75 -1.16
C LYS A 45 -10.21 4.52 -2.05
N ASP A 46 -9.53 3.48 -1.56
CA ASP A 46 -9.33 2.21 -2.27
C ASP A 46 -10.54 1.28 -2.19
N VAL A 47 -11.65 1.74 -2.78
CA VAL A 47 -12.97 1.07 -2.70
C VAL A 47 -13.03 -0.25 -3.47
N ASN A 48 -12.07 -0.47 -4.37
CA ASN A 48 -11.95 -1.64 -5.22
C ASN A 48 -10.79 -2.56 -4.78
N ASN A 49 -10.20 -2.30 -3.61
CA ASN A 49 -9.11 -3.10 -3.03
C ASN A 49 -7.93 -3.28 -4.01
N LEU A 50 -7.61 -2.24 -4.79
CA LEU A 50 -6.49 -2.24 -5.73
C LEU A 50 -5.16 -2.32 -5.00
N LEU A 51 -5.09 -1.83 -3.76
CA LEU A 51 -3.89 -1.85 -2.92
C LEU A 51 -3.65 -3.21 -2.27
N ASP A 52 -4.66 -4.09 -2.21
CA ASP A 52 -4.55 -5.42 -1.61
C ASP A 52 -3.50 -6.30 -2.29
N ALA A 53 -3.29 -6.09 -3.58
CA ALA A 53 -2.27 -6.79 -4.35
C ALA A 53 -0.84 -6.49 -3.87
N TYR A 54 -0.64 -5.44 -3.08
CA TYR A 54 0.68 -5.00 -2.60
C TYR A 54 0.88 -5.19 -1.09
N LYS A 55 -0.19 -5.28 -0.29
CA LYS A 55 -0.04 -5.46 1.17
C LYS A 55 0.53 -6.84 1.48
N GLY A 56 1.42 -6.90 2.46
CA GLY A 56 2.06 -8.15 2.91
C GLY A 56 3.57 -8.07 3.00
N VAL A 57 4.18 -9.24 3.14
CA VAL A 57 5.64 -9.40 3.22
C VAL A 57 6.16 -9.96 1.91
N TRP A 58 7.03 -9.21 1.25
CA TRP A 58 7.62 -9.60 -0.03
C TRP A 58 9.10 -9.88 0.16
N GLN A 59 9.51 -11.11 -0.13
CA GLN A 59 10.89 -11.54 0.02
C GLN A 59 11.50 -11.82 -1.34
N TRP A 60 12.66 -11.22 -1.58
CA TRP A 60 13.55 -11.56 -2.68
C TRP A 60 14.82 -12.17 -2.12
N ILE A 61 15.25 -13.30 -2.68
CA ILE A 61 16.47 -14.01 -2.29
C ILE A 61 17.28 -14.30 -3.55
N ASP A 62 18.57 -13.97 -3.51
CA ASP A 62 19.54 -14.31 -4.54
C ASP A 62 20.90 -14.63 -3.92
N GLY A 63 21.20 -15.93 -3.83
CA GLY A 63 22.40 -16.42 -3.17
C GLY A 63 22.41 -16.09 -1.67
N ASN A 64 23.40 -15.29 -1.25
CA ASN A 64 23.52 -14.82 0.13
C ASN A 64 22.78 -13.50 0.40
N ARG A 65 22.09 -12.93 -0.60
CA ARG A 65 21.38 -11.65 -0.51
C ARG A 65 19.89 -11.86 -0.27
N GLU A 66 19.31 -11.11 0.66
CA GLU A 66 17.89 -11.11 0.99
C GLU A 66 17.38 -9.66 1.05
N LEU A 67 16.28 -9.38 0.35
CA LEU A 67 15.54 -8.12 0.48
C LEU A 67 14.10 -8.45 0.88
N THR A 68 13.68 -7.93 2.03
CA THR A 68 12.34 -8.19 2.57
C THR A 68 11.60 -6.86 2.75
N PHE A 69 10.50 -6.68 2.01
CA PHE A 69 9.57 -5.56 2.19
C PHE A 69 8.43 -5.96 3.12
N TYR A 70 8.01 -5.03 3.97
CA TYR A 70 6.85 -5.14 4.85
C TYR A 70 5.89 -4.02 4.48
N LEU A 71 4.84 -4.35 3.72
CA LEU A 71 3.89 -3.40 3.13
C LEU A 71 2.52 -3.50 3.80
N TYR A 72 1.90 -2.36 4.09
CA TYR A 72 0.57 -2.25 4.67
C TYR A 72 -0.17 -1.04 4.08
N ILE A 73 -1.50 -1.05 4.18
CA ILE A 73 -2.36 0.05 3.76
C ILE A 73 -2.55 0.98 4.97
N ASP A 74 -2.40 2.28 4.75
CA ASP A 74 -2.77 3.34 5.68
C ASP A 74 -3.92 4.12 5.04
N GLU A 75 -5.03 4.21 5.74
CA GLU A 75 -6.27 4.80 5.24
C GLU A 75 -6.32 6.31 5.55
N GLU A 76 -7.00 7.08 4.71
CA GLU A 76 -7.28 8.50 4.96
C GLU A 76 -6.04 9.36 5.26
N VAL A 77 -4.91 9.09 4.58
CA VAL A 77 -3.70 9.89 4.78
C VAL A 77 -3.88 11.27 4.16
N GLU A 78 -3.93 12.35 4.97
CA GLU A 78 -3.89 13.71 4.40
C GLU A 78 -2.54 13.93 3.72
N LEU A 79 -2.57 14.43 2.49
CA LEU A 79 -1.49 14.81 1.59
C LEU A 79 -1.56 16.33 1.31
N ARG A 80 -0.40 16.97 1.17
CA ARG A 80 -0.29 18.44 1.03
C ARG A 80 0.07 18.84 -0.41
N LEU A 81 -0.68 19.78 -0.96
CA LEU A 81 -0.37 20.53 -2.17
C LEU A 81 -0.18 22.00 -1.81
N PHE A 82 0.40 22.78 -2.74
CA PHE A 82 0.55 24.22 -2.55
C PHE A 82 -0.80 24.93 -2.27
N ALA A 83 -1.88 24.48 -2.93
CA ALA A 83 -3.21 25.08 -2.85
C ALA A 83 -4.10 24.55 -1.70
N GLY A 84 -3.62 23.56 -0.91
CA GLY A 84 -4.40 22.97 0.18
C GLY A 84 -4.09 21.50 0.42
N THR A 85 -5.01 20.80 1.07
CA THR A 85 -4.88 19.39 1.44
C THR A 85 -5.95 18.51 0.80
N TYR A 86 -5.66 17.21 0.72
CA TYR A 86 -6.61 16.16 0.34
C TYR A 86 -6.24 14.88 1.09
N HIS A 87 -7.12 13.88 1.14
CA HIS A 87 -6.85 12.61 1.81
C HIS A 87 -6.79 11.46 0.79
N GLN A 88 -6.04 10.41 1.10
CA GLN A 88 -5.96 9.23 0.23
C GLN A 88 -5.53 7.98 1.00
N ASP A 89 -6.03 6.82 0.60
CA ASP A 89 -5.45 5.53 0.99
C ASP A 89 -4.11 5.29 0.28
N VAL A 90 -3.11 4.84 1.04
CA VAL A 90 -1.74 4.71 0.55
C VAL A 90 -1.10 3.41 1.04
N ILE A 91 -0.17 2.88 0.24
CA ILE A 91 0.71 1.80 0.66
C ILE A 91 1.94 2.40 1.35
N TYR A 92 2.15 1.98 2.59
CA TYR A 92 3.34 2.26 3.38
C TYR A 92 4.04 0.98 3.78
N GLY A 93 5.25 1.13 4.31
CA GLY A 93 6.06 -0.02 4.67
C GLY A 93 7.50 0.34 4.89
N TYR A 94 8.31 -0.69 5.09
CA TYR A 94 9.76 -0.58 5.21
C TYR A 94 10.40 -1.79 4.56
N TYR A 95 11.72 -1.75 4.37
CA TYR A 95 12.47 -2.90 3.87
C TYR A 95 13.69 -3.18 4.72
N VAL A 96 14.09 -4.44 4.68
CA VAL A 96 15.31 -4.94 5.29
C VAL A 96 16.13 -5.61 4.21
N TYR A 97 17.39 -5.21 4.07
CA TYR A 97 18.36 -5.88 3.19
C TYR A 97 19.42 -6.58 4.04
N LYS A 98 19.67 -7.85 3.72
CA LYS A 98 20.70 -8.67 4.36
C LYS A 98 21.64 -9.26 3.32
N GLU A 99 22.88 -9.47 3.72
CA GLU A 99 23.87 -10.21 2.95
C GLU A 99 24.65 -11.14 3.88
N GLY A 100 24.75 -12.42 3.52
CA GLY A 100 25.37 -13.44 4.37
C GLY A 100 24.70 -13.60 5.75
N GLY A 101 23.40 -13.28 5.85
CA GLY A 101 22.64 -13.29 7.11
C GLY A 101 22.84 -12.04 7.98
N VAL A 102 23.72 -11.12 7.60
CA VAL A 102 23.94 -9.85 8.31
C VAL A 102 23.02 -8.77 7.75
N THR A 103 22.33 -8.04 8.62
CA THR A 103 21.48 -6.92 8.21
C THR A 103 22.34 -5.71 7.85
N LEU A 104 22.24 -5.25 6.62
CA LEU A 104 22.99 -4.10 6.09
C LEU A 104 22.12 -2.85 5.99
N ILE A 105 20.82 -3.01 5.72
CA ILE A 105 19.86 -1.91 5.71
C ILE A 105 18.61 -2.35 6.46
N ASP A 106 18.13 -1.51 7.37
CA ASP A 106 16.82 -1.65 8.00
C ASP A 106 16.17 -0.26 8.05
N THR A 107 15.13 -0.07 7.24
CA THR A 107 14.42 1.22 7.18
C THR A 107 13.23 1.30 8.15
N LYS A 108 13.04 0.32 9.03
CA LYS A 108 11.93 0.32 10.00
C LYS A 108 11.96 1.55 10.89
N GLN A 109 13.15 1.97 11.34
CA GLN A 109 13.27 3.17 12.17
C GLN A 109 12.95 4.46 11.40
N VAL A 110 13.20 4.49 10.08
CA VAL A 110 12.78 5.62 9.24
C VAL A 110 11.25 5.72 9.24
N LEU A 111 10.55 4.59 9.16
CA LEU A 111 9.09 4.58 9.23
C LEU A 111 8.58 5.07 10.60
N LEU A 112 9.13 4.54 11.69
CA LEU A 112 8.70 4.86 13.07
C LEU A 112 8.99 6.31 13.46
N ASN A 113 10.11 6.86 13.00
CA ASN A 113 10.54 8.22 13.32
C ASN A 113 10.03 9.27 12.33
N SER A 114 9.23 8.87 11.34
CA SER A 114 8.60 9.77 10.37
C SER A 114 7.08 9.96 10.57
N PRO A 115 6.54 10.10 11.80
CA PRO A 115 5.10 10.35 11.94
C PRO A 115 4.69 11.69 11.30
N ASN A 116 5.63 12.64 11.15
CA ASN A 116 5.38 14.01 10.70
C ASN A 116 6.25 14.47 9.50
N ALA A 117 7.14 13.62 8.98
CA ALA A 117 8.10 14.00 7.95
C ALA A 117 7.46 13.98 6.56
N ARG A 118 6.72 15.05 6.24
CA ARG A 118 6.02 15.32 4.97
C ARG A 118 5.03 14.22 4.57
N ARG A 119 3.80 14.66 4.35
CA ARG A 119 2.71 13.83 3.85
C ARG A 119 2.91 13.56 2.35
N ASP A 120 3.99 12.82 2.07
CA ASP A 120 4.38 12.35 0.74
C ASP A 120 3.84 10.92 0.56
N VAL A 121 3.65 10.51 -0.69
CA VAL A 121 3.06 9.22 -1.08
C VAL A 121 3.90 7.99 -0.70
N SER A 122 5.01 8.16 0.01
CA SER A 122 5.97 7.10 0.31
C SER A 122 6.65 7.28 1.67
N ARG A 123 6.54 6.29 2.55
CA ARG A 123 7.16 6.28 3.90
C ARG A 123 8.06 5.05 4.10
N GLY A 124 8.89 5.11 5.14
CA GLY A 124 9.78 4.01 5.55
C GLY A 124 10.82 3.60 4.52
N GLY A 125 11.32 4.54 3.72
CA GLY A 125 12.36 4.29 2.72
C GLY A 125 11.84 3.75 1.38
N ILE A 126 10.55 3.40 1.29
CA ILE A 126 9.90 3.07 0.01
C ILE A 126 9.87 4.33 -0.86
N GLY A 127 10.22 4.23 -2.15
CA GLY A 127 10.22 5.36 -3.08
C GLY A 127 11.30 6.43 -2.84
N LEU A 128 12.05 6.36 -1.73
CA LEU A 128 13.20 7.22 -1.48
C LEU A 128 14.43 6.61 -2.15
N LYS A 129 15.25 7.43 -2.80
CA LYS A 129 16.63 7.02 -3.10
C LYS A 129 17.29 6.65 -1.76
N PRO A 130 17.89 5.45 -1.61
CA PRO A 130 18.57 5.12 -0.38
C PRO A 130 19.61 6.20 -0.09
N TYR A 131 19.49 6.87 1.05
CA TYR A 131 20.56 7.69 1.57
C TYR A 131 21.63 6.73 2.06
N ASN A 132 22.54 6.37 1.15
CA ASN A 132 23.76 5.71 1.54
C ASN A 132 24.57 6.74 2.34
N THR A 133 24.54 6.67 3.67
CA THR A 133 25.43 7.48 4.53
C THR A 133 26.88 7.01 4.47
N GLY A 134 27.21 6.06 3.59
CA GLY A 134 28.54 5.50 3.47
C GLY A 134 28.82 4.64 4.69
N TYR A 135 28.58 3.35 4.57
CA TYR A 135 29.50 2.43 5.22
C TYR A 135 30.81 2.50 4.42
N ASN A 136 31.79 3.23 4.97
CA ASN A 136 33.21 3.02 4.68
C ASN A 136 33.66 1.69 5.28
#